data_AF-A0A7K5ZU67-F1
#
_entry.id   AF-A0A7K5ZU67-F1
#
_cell.length_a   1.000
_cell.length_b   1.000
_cell.length_c   1.000
_cell.angle_alpha   90.00
_cell.angle_beta   90.00
_cell.angle_gamma   90.00
#
_symmetry.space_group_name_H-M   'P 1'
#
loop_
_entity.id
_entity.type
_entity.pdbx_description
1 polymer ?
#
loop_
_entity_poly.entity_id
_entity_poly.type
_entity_poly.pdbx_seq_one_letter_code
_entity_poly.pdbx_strand_id
1 'polypeptide(L)'
;CTVSRRLACGDVEGRLETIFGRVRAIQAKSGRFDMLLCVGNFFGSSSEAEWAEYRTGAKKAPIPTYVLGANNQDTLSYFPDVSGCELAENITYLGRRGVFSGCSGLHIAYLSGTEAQEQPAPAHSFSAKDVAELKTSLLSTPNFRGVDILLTSPWPRDVGTFANSAGEIDTKKCGSKLVSDLAASLKPRYHFAALEKAYYERLPYRNHTVLQETPQHVTRFIALADVGNTSKKKYLYAFSITPMSSMDPAELVKQPQDVTENPYRKLRKEAAKAKAEEESACQFFFDLKKHQGKKRPSDGKQGGDSQPKQAKKPPQPTGPCWFCLASPEVEKHLVVSIGTHCYLALAKGGLLPDHVLILPIGHYQSVVDLSSEVLEEVTKYKAALKEFFRSKGKRYVLFERNYRSQHLQLQVIPIPMDLCTSEDIKESFITQAQEQQIELLEIPEHSDITQVAQPGMPYFYVELDSGEKLFHRIRGRFPLQFGRWVL
;
A
#
# COMPACT_ATOMS: atom_id res chain seq x y z
N CYS A 1 21.14 15.45 -9.29
CA CYS A 1 19.69 15.72 -9.16
C CYS A 1 19.50 17.09 -8.52
N THR A 2 19.00 18.07 -9.26
CA THR A 2 18.79 19.44 -8.77
C THR A 2 17.60 19.48 -7.81
N VAL A 3 17.86 19.92 -6.58
CA VAL A 3 16.81 20.29 -5.62
C VAL A 3 15.92 21.33 -6.27
N SER A 4 14.67 20.98 -6.56
CA SER A 4 13.75 21.88 -7.27
C SER A 4 12.95 22.72 -6.26
N ARG A 5 12.56 23.93 -6.65
CA ARG A 5 11.97 24.92 -5.72
C ARG A 5 10.54 25.21 -6.15
N ARG A 6 9.61 25.10 -5.22
CA ARG A 6 8.17 25.23 -5.50
C ARG A 6 7.53 26.25 -4.57
N LEU A 7 6.42 26.78 -5.05
CA LEU A 7 5.53 27.64 -4.28
C LEU A 7 4.20 26.91 -4.06
N ALA A 8 3.66 26.99 -2.86
CA ALA A 8 2.29 26.59 -2.55
C ALA A 8 1.49 27.82 -2.11
N CYS A 9 0.28 27.98 -2.60
CA CYS A 9 -0.61 29.11 -2.31
C CYS A 9 -1.96 28.63 -1.78
N GLY A 10 -2.51 29.35 -0.80
CA GLY A 10 -3.87 29.16 -0.30
C GLY A 10 -4.92 29.75 -1.23
N ASP A 11 -5.96 30.35 -0.66
CA ASP A 11 -7.09 30.92 -1.39
C ASP A 11 -6.69 32.19 -2.16
N VAL A 12 -6.71 32.10 -3.50
CA VAL A 12 -6.42 33.23 -4.40
C VAL A 12 -7.63 34.14 -4.55
N GLU A 13 -8.85 33.58 -4.60
CA GLU A 13 -10.13 34.30 -4.68
C GLU A 13 -10.15 35.35 -5.81
N GLY A 14 -9.57 35.00 -6.97
CA GLY A 14 -9.52 35.88 -8.13
C GLY A 14 -8.47 37.01 -8.09
N ARG A 15 -7.67 37.13 -7.03
CA ARG A 15 -6.62 38.18 -6.89
C ARG A 15 -5.33 37.80 -7.63
N LEU A 16 -5.42 37.61 -8.94
CA LEU A 16 -4.37 37.08 -9.82
C LEU A 16 -3.16 38.01 -9.90
N GLU A 17 -3.36 39.33 -10.03
CA GLU A 17 -2.25 40.30 -10.05
C GLU A 17 -1.48 40.32 -8.74
N THR A 18 -2.18 40.17 -7.62
CA THR A 18 -1.55 40.16 -6.30
C THR A 18 -0.65 38.94 -6.15
N ILE A 19 -1.15 37.74 -6.50
CA ILE A 19 -0.35 36.51 -6.38
C ILE A 19 0.78 36.47 -7.40
N PHE A 20 0.52 36.77 -8.68
CA PHE A 20 1.55 36.71 -9.72
C PHE A 20 2.58 37.83 -9.61
N GLY A 21 2.18 39.03 -9.16
CA GLY A 21 3.10 40.09 -8.77
C GLY A 21 4.04 39.64 -7.65
N ARG A 22 3.49 38.96 -6.63
CA ARG A 22 4.31 38.39 -5.55
C ARG A 22 5.25 37.29 -6.04
N VAL A 23 4.81 36.42 -6.93
CA VAL A 23 5.63 35.36 -7.53
C VAL A 23 6.78 35.96 -8.34
N ARG A 24 6.52 36.98 -9.17
CA ARG A 24 7.56 37.71 -9.92
C ARG A 24 8.61 38.31 -8.98
N ALA A 25 8.18 38.94 -7.89
CA ALA A 25 9.09 39.49 -6.89
C ALA A 25 9.95 38.42 -6.20
N ILE A 26 9.38 37.25 -5.91
CA ILE A 26 10.12 36.12 -5.32
C ILE A 26 11.12 35.54 -6.31
N GLN A 27 10.74 35.37 -7.59
CA GLN A 27 11.63 34.92 -8.66
C GLN A 27 12.84 35.85 -8.81
N ALA A 28 12.61 37.17 -8.79
CA ALA A 28 13.67 38.17 -8.88
C ALA A 28 14.61 38.14 -7.66
N LYS A 29 14.09 37.93 -6.44
CA LYS A 29 14.87 37.97 -5.21
C LYS A 29 15.59 36.66 -4.87
N SER A 30 14.90 35.54 -5.04
CA SER A 30 15.32 34.23 -4.54
C SER A 30 15.72 33.27 -5.67
N GLY A 31 15.57 33.68 -6.93
CA GLY A 31 15.86 32.89 -8.12
C GLY A 31 14.72 31.98 -8.56
N ARG A 32 15.03 31.10 -9.52
CA ARG A 32 14.06 30.23 -10.20
C ARG A 32 13.26 29.31 -9.27
N PHE A 33 11.92 29.45 -9.31
CA PHE A 33 10.95 28.43 -8.88
C PHE A 33 10.31 27.76 -10.09
N ASP A 34 10.03 26.47 -9.97
CA ASP A 34 9.62 25.61 -11.09
C ASP A 34 8.10 25.63 -11.33
N MET A 35 7.32 25.77 -10.26
CA MET A 35 5.85 25.78 -10.32
C MET A 35 5.20 26.41 -9.09
N LEU A 36 3.94 26.82 -9.26
CA LEU A 36 3.02 27.28 -8.22
C LEU A 36 1.88 26.26 -8.06
N LEU A 37 1.62 25.83 -6.83
CA LEU A 37 0.52 24.92 -6.47
C LEU A 37 -0.54 25.70 -5.69
N CYS A 38 -1.70 25.96 -6.27
CA CYS A 38 -2.81 26.65 -5.62
C CYS A 38 -3.79 25.61 -5.07
N VAL A 39 -3.91 25.54 -3.74
CA VAL A 39 -4.71 24.51 -3.06
C VAL A 39 -6.05 25.02 -2.53
N GLY A 40 -6.33 26.33 -2.61
CA GLY A 40 -7.61 26.91 -2.19
C GLY A 40 -8.51 27.32 -3.36
N ASN A 41 -9.45 28.22 -3.09
CA ASN A 41 -10.26 28.88 -4.10
C ASN A 41 -9.35 29.68 -5.04
N PHE A 42 -9.22 29.24 -6.30
CA PHE A 42 -8.48 30.00 -7.29
C PHE A 42 -9.30 31.21 -7.79
N PHE A 43 -10.58 30.97 -8.08
CA PHE A 43 -11.57 31.98 -8.44
C PHE A 43 -12.38 32.39 -7.21
N GLY A 44 -12.76 33.67 -7.14
CA GLY A 44 -13.77 34.23 -6.24
C GLY A 44 -14.91 34.93 -6.99
N SER A 45 -15.87 35.51 -6.27
CA SER A 45 -17.11 36.09 -6.80
C SER A 45 -16.92 37.29 -7.74
N SER A 46 -15.76 37.95 -7.73
CA SER A 46 -15.46 39.13 -8.56
C SER A 46 -14.28 38.91 -9.52
N SER A 47 -14.04 37.67 -9.94
CA SER A 47 -12.82 37.30 -10.69
C SER A 47 -12.81 37.66 -12.18
N GLU A 48 -13.96 37.96 -12.79
CA GLU A 48 -14.06 38.06 -14.27
C GLU A 48 -13.16 39.14 -14.88
N ALA A 49 -12.96 40.27 -14.20
CA ALA A 49 -12.16 41.38 -14.75
C ALA A 49 -10.67 40.99 -14.91
N GLU A 50 -10.02 40.53 -13.84
CA GLU A 50 -8.62 40.09 -13.92
C GLU A 50 -8.50 38.81 -14.77
N TRP A 51 -9.43 37.87 -14.59
CA TRP A 51 -9.40 36.59 -15.30
C TRP A 51 -9.51 36.74 -16.83
N ALA A 52 -10.30 37.70 -17.32
CA ALA A 52 -10.44 37.97 -18.75
C ALA A 52 -9.08 38.26 -19.43
N GLU A 53 -8.16 38.95 -18.75
CA GLU A 53 -6.83 39.24 -19.30
C GLU A 53 -5.96 37.98 -19.46
N TYR A 54 -6.11 37.00 -18.56
CA TYR A 54 -5.40 35.72 -18.66
C TYR A 54 -6.08 34.80 -19.68
N ARG A 55 -7.41 34.76 -19.69
CA ARG A 55 -8.21 33.96 -20.64
C ARG A 55 -7.99 34.40 -22.10
N THR A 56 -7.82 35.70 -22.34
CA THR A 56 -7.53 36.26 -23.68
C THR A 56 -6.04 36.20 -24.06
N GLY A 57 -5.17 35.85 -23.12
CA GLY A 57 -3.71 35.81 -23.31
C GLY A 57 -3.01 37.17 -23.27
N ALA A 58 -3.72 38.25 -22.91
CA ALA A 58 -3.13 39.56 -22.67
C ALA A 58 -2.12 39.53 -21.52
N LYS A 59 -2.37 38.66 -20.52
CA LYS A 59 -1.46 38.36 -19.42
C LYS A 59 -1.20 36.86 -19.34
N LYS A 60 -0.04 36.53 -18.75
CA LYS A 60 0.43 35.14 -18.60
C LYS A 60 0.91 34.90 -17.18
N ALA A 61 0.66 33.70 -16.66
CA ALA A 61 1.23 33.32 -15.37
C ALA A 61 2.76 33.25 -15.48
N PRO A 62 3.51 33.79 -14.49
CA PRO A 62 4.97 33.91 -14.56
C PRO A 62 5.69 32.57 -14.46
N ILE A 63 5.01 31.52 -13.98
CA ILE A 63 5.47 30.13 -13.92
C ILE A 63 4.27 29.18 -14.09
N PRO A 64 4.52 27.91 -14.46
CA PRO A 64 3.49 26.88 -14.46
C PRO A 64 2.73 26.86 -13.13
N THR A 65 1.42 27.10 -13.21
CA THR A 65 0.52 27.26 -12.06
C THR A 65 -0.54 26.16 -12.12
N TYR A 66 -0.55 25.29 -11.12
CA TYR A 66 -1.48 24.19 -11.01
C TYR A 66 -2.53 24.51 -9.96
N VAL A 67 -3.81 24.37 -10.32
CA VAL A 67 -4.94 24.73 -9.46
C VAL A 67 -5.81 23.51 -9.18
N LEU A 68 -6.37 23.45 -7.98
CA LEU A 68 -7.48 22.55 -7.65
C LEU A 68 -8.80 23.11 -8.19
N GLY A 69 -9.80 22.22 -8.28
CA GLY A 69 -11.11 22.54 -8.83
C GLY A 69 -11.98 23.42 -7.90
N ALA A 70 -13.18 23.73 -8.38
CA ALA A 70 -14.15 24.51 -7.62
C ALA A 70 -14.49 23.88 -6.26
N ASN A 71 -14.65 24.73 -5.24
CA ASN A 71 -15.07 24.33 -3.89
C ASN A 71 -16.50 24.79 -3.55
N ASN A 72 -17.14 25.52 -4.48
CA ASN A 72 -18.50 26.04 -4.38
C ASN A 72 -19.16 26.06 -5.77
N GLN A 73 -20.49 26.23 -5.79
CA GLN A 73 -21.27 26.23 -7.03
C GLN A 73 -20.93 27.39 -7.96
N ASP A 74 -20.65 28.57 -7.40
CA ASP A 74 -20.46 29.82 -8.16
C ASP A 74 -19.22 29.80 -9.06
N THR A 75 -18.20 29.03 -8.65
CA THR A 75 -16.92 28.95 -9.37
C THR A 75 -16.83 27.77 -10.34
N LEU A 76 -17.87 26.92 -10.42
CA LEU A 76 -17.84 25.74 -11.29
C LEU A 76 -17.72 26.07 -12.77
N SER A 77 -18.31 27.18 -13.22
CA SER A 77 -18.31 27.60 -14.62
C SER A 77 -16.91 27.86 -15.18
N TYR A 78 -15.92 28.11 -14.31
CA TYR A 78 -14.53 28.30 -14.71
C TYR A 78 -13.78 27.00 -15.00
N PHE A 79 -14.36 25.83 -14.67
CA PHE A 79 -13.72 24.52 -14.82
C PHE A 79 -14.52 23.65 -15.81
N PRO A 80 -14.24 23.75 -17.13
CA PRO A 80 -15.06 23.11 -18.15
C PRO A 80 -14.89 21.58 -18.22
N ASP A 81 -13.72 21.06 -17.86
CA ASP A 81 -13.40 19.63 -17.95
C ASP A 81 -13.05 19.07 -16.57
N VAL A 82 -13.83 18.09 -16.11
CA VAL A 82 -13.67 17.41 -14.81
C VAL A 82 -12.36 16.63 -14.72
N SER A 83 -11.80 16.17 -15.84
CA SER A 83 -10.55 15.41 -15.91
C SER A 83 -9.30 16.27 -15.77
N GLY A 84 -9.44 17.59 -15.86
CA GLY A 84 -8.35 18.55 -15.84
C GLY A 84 -8.10 19.14 -17.23
N CYS A 85 -7.71 20.41 -17.28
CA CYS A 85 -7.44 21.12 -18.53
C CYS A 85 -6.56 22.35 -18.31
N GLU A 86 -5.97 22.86 -19.38
CA GLU A 86 -5.36 24.18 -19.38
C GLU A 86 -6.47 25.24 -19.42
N LEU A 87 -6.52 26.11 -18.40
CA LEU A 87 -7.52 27.16 -18.28
C LEU A 87 -7.09 28.45 -19.00
N ALA A 88 -5.79 28.72 -18.98
CA ALA A 88 -5.10 29.81 -19.65
C ALA A 88 -3.61 29.45 -19.75
N GLU A 89 -2.84 30.20 -20.52
CA GLU A 89 -1.40 29.91 -20.69
C GLU A 89 -0.67 29.88 -19.34
N ASN A 90 -0.01 28.75 -19.05
CA ASN A 90 0.66 28.43 -17.79
C ASN A 90 -0.26 28.28 -16.57
N ILE A 91 -1.59 28.14 -16.75
CA ILE A 91 -2.56 27.90 -15.67
C ILE A 91 -3.33 26.62 -15.98
N THR A 92 -3.09 25.58 -15.21
CA THR A 92 -3.64 24.24 -15.43
C THR A 92 -4.50 23.80 -14.25
N TYR A 93 -5.75 23.43 -14.53
CA TYR A 93 -6.58 22.69 -13.59
C TYR A 93 -6.17 21.22 -13.60
N LEU A 94 -5.82 20.67 -12.43
CA LEU A 94 -5.35 19.30 -12.30
C LEU A 94 -6.46 18.24 -12.51
N GLY A 95 -7.73 18.61 -12.39
CA GLY A 95 -8.86 17.69 -12.44
C GLY A 95 -9.41 17.33 -11.05
N ARG A 96 -10.45 16.50 -11.05
CA ARG A 96 -11.21 16.16 -9.83
C ARG A 96 -10.38 15.42 -8.78
N ARG A 97 -9.58 14.44 -9.21
CA ARG A 97 -8.65 13.67 -8.37
C ARG A 97 -7.59 13.05 -9.27
N GLY A 98 -6.41 12.77 -8.73
CA GLY A 98 -5.40 12.05 -9.48
C GLY A 98 -4.00 12.21 -8.93
N VAL A 99 -3.03 11.87 -9.80
CA VAL A 99 -1.61 11.97 -9.51
C VAL A 99 -0.96 12.72 -10.66
N PHE A 100 -0.31 13.83 -10.32
CA PHE A 100 0.51 14.59 -11.25
C PHE A 100 1.97 14.21 -11.07
N SER A 101 2.55 13.62 -12.11
CA SER A 101 3.95 13.22 -12.18
C SER A 101 4.66 14.01 -13.28
N GLY A 102 5.17 15.19 -12.94
CA GLY A 102 5.94 16.01 -13.87
C GLY A 102 7.34 15.44 -14.14
N CYS A 103 8.09 16.06 -15.07
CA CYS A 103 9.46 15.64 -15.44
C CYS A 103 10.48 15.67 -14.29
N SER A 104 10.12 16.27 -13.14
CA SER A 104 10.95 16.29 -11.94
C SER A 104 10.96 14.97 -11.15
N GLY A 105 10.10 14.01 -11.49
CA GLY A 105 9.97 12.73 -10.77
C GLY A 105 9.22 12.83 -9.44
N LEU A 106 8.63 13.99 -9.13
CA LEU A 106 7.74 14.15 -7.98
C LEU A 106 6.40 13.48 -8.23
N HIS A 107 5.87 12.81 -7.22
CA HIS A 107 4.49 12.32 -7.20
C HIS A 107 3.61 13.25 -6.38
N ILE A 108 2.76 14.03 -7.06
CA ILE A 108 1.82 14.98 -6.45
C ILE A 108 0.41 14.39 -6.54
N ALA A 109 -0.12 13.89 -5.43
CA ALA A 109 -1.52 13.49 -5.35
C ALA A 109 -2.41 14.72 -5.10
N TYR A 110 -3.59 14.76 -5.71
CA TYR A 110 -4.53 15.86 -5.52
C TYR A 110 -5.97 15.37 -5.43
N LEU A 111 -6.77 16.10 -4.65
CA LEU A 111 -8.22 15.92 -4.52
C LEU A 111 -8.88 17.31 -4.51
N SER A 112 -9.69 17.57 -5.53
CA SER A 112 -10.38 18.85 -5.73
C SER A 112 -11.76 18.84 -5.09
N GLY A 113 -12.20 20.03 -4.63
CA GLY A 113 -13.53 20.25 -4.06
C GLY A 113 -13.63 20.03 -2.55
N THR A 114 -14.86 20.04 -2.05
CA THR A 114 -15.21 19.85 -0.62
C THR A 114 -15.89 18.50 -0.37
N GLU A 115 -15.93 18.04 0.88
CA GLU A 115 -16.61 16.78 1.20
C GLU A 115 -18.12 16.90 0.96
N ALA A 116 -18.66 16.03 0.10
CA ALA A 116 -20.09 16.03 -0.23
C ALA A 116 -20.94 15.67 0.99
N GLN A 117 -21.95 16.49 1.28
CA GLN A 117 -22.96 16.21 2.33
C GLN A 117 -24.19 15.47 1.79
N GLU A 118 -24.41 15.51 0.47
CA GLU A 118 -25.58 14.98 -0.21
C GLU A 118 -25.16 13.99 -1.33
N GLN A 119 -26.07 13.07 -1.68
CA GLN A 119 -25.91 12.17 -2.82
C GLN A 119 -27.01 12.43 -3.86
N PRO A 120 -26.67 12.55 -5.16
CA PRO A 120 -25.33 12.44 -5.74
C PRO A 120 -24.42 13.64 -5.40
N ALA A 121 -23.11 13.40 -5.29
CA ALA A 121 -22.15 14.42 -4.93
C ALA A 121 -22.10 15.55 -5.99
N PRO A 122 -22.23 16.83 -5.59
CA PRO A 122 -22.10 17.96 -6.51
C PRO A 122 -20.77 17.98 -7.27
N ALA A 123 -20.71 18.66 -8.40
CA ALA A 123 -19.50 18.74 -9.23
C ALA A 123 -18.31 19.42 -8.51
N HIS A 124 -18.58 20.29 -7.53
CA HIS A 124 -17.59 20.97 -6.68
C HIS A 124 -17.25 20.19 -5.40
N SER A 125 -17.70 18.94 -5.30
CA SER A 125 -17.51 18.10 -4.12
C SER A 125 -16.96 16.72 -4.48
N PHE A 126 -16.16 16.18 -3.58
CA PHE A 126 -15.68 14.80 -3.64
C PHE A 126 -16.51 13.90 -2.70
N SER A 127 -16.59 12.64 -3.08
CA SER A 127 -17.27 11.58 -2.34
C SER A 127 -16.30 10.57 -1.73
N ALA A 128 -16.80 9.69 -0.88
CA ALA A 128 -16.02 8.55 -0.38
C ALA A 128 -15.52 7.64 -1.53
N LYS A 129 -16.27 7.54 -2.62
CA LYS A 129 -15.88 6.80 -3.83
C LYS A 129 -14.66 7.43 -4.50
N ASP A 130 -14.65 8.75 -4.66
CA ASP A 130 -13.51 9.48 -5.24
C ASP A 130 -12.24 9.22 -4.42
N VAL A 131 -12.35 9.28 -3.09
CA VAL A 131 -11.23 9.03 -2.18
C VAL A 131 -10.77 7.57 -2.23
N ALA A 132 -11.69 6.62 -2.30
CA ALA A 132 -11.37 5.20 -2.43
C ALA A 132 -10.64 4.90 -3.74
N GLU A 133 -11.09 5.45 -4.87
CA GLU A 133 -10.46 5.25 -6.17
C GLU A 133 -9.04 5.84 -6.23
N LEU A 134 -8.84 7.06 -5.70
CA LEU A 134 -7.52 7.68 -5.62
C LEU A 134 -6.56 6.84 -4.77
N LYS A 135 -7.02 6.33 -3.63
CA LYS A 135 -6.22 5.42 -2.80
C LYS A 135 -5.89 4.14 -3.56
N THR A 136 -6.87 3.47 -4.15
CA THR A 136 -6.65 2.21 -4.86
C THR A 136 -5.63 2.38 -5.99
N SER A 137 -5.71 3.49 -6.74
CA SER A 137 -4.75 3.79 -7.81
C SER A 137 -3.31 3.94 -7.29
N LEU A 138 -3.10 4.58 -6.15
CA LEU A 138 -1.77 4.80 -5.58
C LEU A 138 -1.25 3.59 -4.79
N LEU A 139 -2.09 3.00 -3.95
CA LEU A 139 -1.74 1.88 -3.08
C LEU A 139 -1.49 0.57 -3.85
N SER A 140 -2.06 0.42 -5.05
CA SER A 140 -1.75 -0.69 -5.95
C SER A 140 -0.37 -0.57 -6.63
N THR A 141 0.31 0.57 -6.48
CA THR A 141 1.67 0.73 -6.99
C THR A 141 2.64 -0.16 -6.19
N PRO A 142 3.41 -1.04 -6.84
CA PRO A 142 4.37 -1.90 -6.14
C PRO A 142 5.35 -1.07 -5.33
N ASN A 143 5.62 -1.48 -4.08
CA ASN A 143 6.48 -0.75 -3.16
C ASN A 143 6.04 0.70 -2.91
N PHE A 144 4.73 0.98 -2.93
CA PHE A 144 4.21 2.31 -2.57
C PHE A 144 4.65 2.69 -1.14
N ARG A 145 5.57 3.67 -1.05
CA ARG A 145 6.05 4.20 0.23
C ARG A 145 5.22 5.37 0.71
N GLY A 146 4.61 6.10 -0.21
CA GLY A 146 3.89 7.34 0.03
C GLY A 146 3.98 8.25 -1.21
N VAL A 147 3.47 9.47 -1.08
CA VAL A 147 3.58 10.51 -2.12
C VAL A 147 4.47 11.66 -1.65
N ASP A 148 5.06 12.39 -2.58
CA ASP A 148 5.87 13.57 -2.23
C ASP A 148 5.00 14.69 -1.68
N ILE A 149 3.88 14.96 -2.36
CA ILE A 149 2.98 16.06 -2.03
C ILE A 149 1.52 15.57 -2.14
N LEU A 150 0.69 15.92 -1.16
CA LEU A 150 -0.76 15.82 -1.23
C LEU A 150 -1.36 17.24 -1.23
N LEU A 151 -2.24 17.50 -2.20
CA LEU A 151 -2.98 18.76 -2.34
C LEU A 151 -4.46 18.51 -2.08
N THR A 152 -5.05 19.20 -1.11
CA THR A 152 -6.49 19.17 -0.84
C THR A 152 -6.99 20.56 -0.51
N SER A 153 -8.19 20.93 -0.93
CA SER A 153 -8.76 22.22 -0.53
C SER A 153 -9.10 22.26 0.96
N PRO A 154 -9.98 21.38 1.49
CA PRO A 154 -10.28 21.37 2.91
C PRO A 154 -9.12 20.77 3.73
N TRP A 155 -9.06 21.15 4.99
CA TRP A 155 -8.14 20.55 5.95
C TRP A 155 -8.54 19.09 6.24
N PRO A 156 -7.59 18.21 6.59
CA PRO A 156 -7.92 16.96 7.26
C PRO A 156 -8.48 17.25 8.65
N ARG A 157 -9.58 16.59 9.01
CA ARG A 157 -10.09 16.59 10.39
C ARG A 157 -9.08 15.98 11.36
N ASP A 158 -9.06 16.49 12.58
CA ASP A 158 -8.18 16.08 13.67
C ASP A 158 -6.68 16.37 13.44
N VAL A 159 -6.33 17.19 12.43
CA VAL A 159 -4.94 17.50 12.09
C VAL A 159 -4.16 18.14 13.23
N GLY A 160 -4.81 18.86 14.14
CA GLY A 160 -4.16 19.45 15.33
C GLY A 160 -3.83 18.45 16.43
N THR A 161 -4.24 17.18 16.31
CA THR A 161 -4.01 16.17 17.35
C THR A 161 -2.51 15.92 17.54
N PHE A 162 -2.06 15.91 18.80
CA PHE A 162 -0.66 15.76 19.25
C PHE A 162 0.30 16.89 18.84
N ALA A 163 -0.19 17.97 18.24
CA ALA A 163 0.64 19.03 17.67
C ALA A 163 0.55 20.36 18.44
N ASN A 164 1.22 21.37 17.92
CA ASN A 164 1.08 22.77 18.33
C ASN A 164 -0.36 23.27 18.12
N SER A 165 -0.75 24.31 18.87
CA SER A 165 -2.08 24.91 18.72
C SER A 165 -2.29 25.48 17.32
N ALA A 166 -3.46 25.22 16.73
CA ALA A 166 -3.90 25.80 15.46
C ALA A 166 -4.53 27.20 15.62
N GLY A 167 -4.36 27.83 16.80
CA GLY A 167 -4.96 29.11 17.12
C GLY A 167 -6.46 28.99 17.35
N GLU A 168 -7.24 29.78 16.61
CA GLU A 168 -8.70 29.87 16.75
C GLU A 168 -9.46 28.72 16.05
N ILE A 169 -8.78 27.95 15.20
CA ILE A 169 -9.41 26.89 14.40
C ILE A 169 -9.53 25.61 15.24
N ASP A 170 -10.77 25.17 15.48
CA ASP A 170 -11.04 23.86 16.09
C ASP A 170 -10.88 22.74 15.05
N THR A 171 -9.67 22.19 14.98
CA THR A 171 -9.31 21.10 14.06
C THR A 171 -10.10 19.82 14.25
N LYS A 172 -10.82 19.63 15.35
CA LYS A 172 -11.71 18.47 15.55
C LYS A 172 -13.05 18.64 14.83
N LYS A 173 -13.48 19.90 14.67
CA LYS A 173 -14.76 20.26 14.04
C LYS A 173 -14.59 20.67 12.57
N CYS A 174 -13.52 21.37 12.23
CA CYS A 174 -13.24 21.76 10.86
C CYS A 174 -12.64 20.60 10.03
N GLY A 175 -12.63 20.78 8.71
CA GLY A 175 -12.02 19.83 7.79
C GLY A 175 -12.85 18.56 7.51
N SER A 176 -12.26 17.71 6.67
CA SER A 176 -12.88 16.51 6.11
C SER A 176 -12.34 15.24 6.76
N LYS A 177 -13.24 14.29 7.09
CA LYS A 177 -12.84 12.96 7.59
C LYS A 177 -12.23 12.12 6.48
N LEU A 178 -12.78 12.23 5.28
CA LEU A 178 -12.26 11.55 4.10
C LEU A 178 -10.85 12.02 3.75
N VAL A 179 -10.54 13.30 3.93
CA VAL A 179 -9.17 13.83 3.76
C VAL A 179 -8.22 13.33 4.84
N SER A 180 -8.66 13.19 6.10
CA SER A 180 -7.85 12.56 7.16
C SER A 180 -7.47 11.11 6.80
N ASP A 181 -8.46 10.35 6.33
CA ASP A 181 -8.29 8.97 5.90
C ASP A 181 -7.39 8.87 4.64
N LEU A 182 -7.54 9.81 3.70
CA LEU A 182 -6.65 9.93 2.53
C LEU A 182 -5.20 10.21 2.95
N ALA A 183 -4.97 11.21 3.80
CA ALA A 183 -3.64 11.59 4.28
C ALA A 183 -2.98 10.46 5.08
N ALA A 184 -3.75 9.76 5.93
CA ALA A 184 -3.29 8.58 6.67
C ALA A 184 -2.87 7.44 5.73
N SER A 185 -3.57 7.26 4.62
CA SER A 185 -3.32 6.18 3.66
C SER A 185 -2.14 6.49 2.75
N LEU A 186 -2.10 7.71 2.19
CA LEU A 186 -1.10 8.10 1.19
C LEU A 186 0.23 8.53 1.79
N LYS A 187 0.29 8.80 3.10
CA LYS A 187 1.52 9.16 3.83
C LYS A 187 2.33 10.22 3.07
N PRO A 188 1.78 11.41 2.79
CA PRO A 188 2.50 12.41 1.99
C PRO A 188 3.71 12.97 2.75
N ARG A 189 4.78 13.39 2.07
CA ARG A 189 5.86 14.15 2.76
C ARG A 189 5.44 15.58 3.08
N TYR A 190 4.67 16.18 2.18
CA TYR A 190 4.02 17.48 2.38
C TYR A 190 2.53 17.37 2.09
N HIS A 191 1.71 17.95 2.95
CA HIS A 191 0.27 18.10 2.72
C HIS A 191 -0.08 19.58 2.82
N PHE A 192 -0.53 20.15 1.70
CA PHE A 192 -0.99 21.53 1.63
C PHE A 192 -2.51 21.61 1.58
N ALA A 193 -3.09 22.51 2.38
CA ALA A 193 -4.53 22.77 2.42
C ALA A 193 -4.87 24.26 2.62
N ALA A 194 -6.14 24.64 2.46
CA ALA A 194 -6.63 26.02 2.51
C ALA A 194 -8.08 26.09 3.05
N LEU A 195 -8.91 27.04 2.58
CA LEU A 195 -10.34 27.24 2.89
C LEU A 195 -10.68 27.77 4.30
N GLU A 196 -9.84 27.54 5.30
CA GLU A 196 -10.09 28.01 6.68
C GLU A 196 -9.65 29.47 6.94
N LYS A 197 -9.23 30.21 5.89
CA LYS A 197 -8.75 31.60 5.97
C LYS A 197 -7.66 31.82 7.02
N ALA A 198 -6.89 30.76 7.29
CA ALA A 198 -5.93 30.69 8.37
C ALA A 198 -4.63 30.05 7.88
N TYR A 199 -3.52 30.53 8.43
CA TYR A 199 -2.23 29.87 8.29
C TYR A 199 -2.00 28.97 9.49
N TYR A 200 -1.65 27.72 9.23
CA TYR A 200 -1.25 26.78 10.27
C TYR A 200 -0.14 25.87 9.76
N GLU A 201 1.01 25.96 10.40
CA GLU A 201 2.14 25.05 10.18
C GLU A 201 2.20 24.09 11.36
N ARG A 202 1.82 22.85 11.09
CA ARG A 202 1.81 21.79 12.09
C ARG A 202 3.23 21.27 12.27
N LEU A 203 3.64 20.97 13.51
CA LEU A 203 4.79 20.10 13.78
C LEU A 203 4.72 18.84 12.89
N PRO A 204 5.84 18.26 12.45
CA PRO A 204 5.80 17.06 11.61
C PRO A 204 5.20 15.87 12.37
N TYR A 205 4.52 14.96 11.67
CA TYR A 205 4.10 13.68 12.24
C TYR A 205 4.71 12.48 11.52
N ARG A 206 4.98 11.42 12.28
CA ARG A 206 5.51 10.15 11.76
C ARG A 206 4.43 9.33 11.06
N ASN A 207 4.81 8.64 9.98
CA ASN A 207 3.92 7.74 9.22
C ASN A 207 4.06 6.25 9.60
N HIS A 208 4.70 5.99 10.74
CA HIS A 208 4.87 4.66 11.31
C HIS A 208 4.62 4.67 12.81
N THR A 209 4.31 3.51 13.36
CA THR A 209 4.23 3.31 14.81
C THR A 209 5.59 2.96 15.39
N VAL A 210 6.08 3.78 16.32
CA VAL A 210 7.35 3.57 17.03
C VAL A 210 7.36 2.18 17.70
N LEU A 211 8.45 1.43 17.51
CA LEU A 211 8.68 0.07 18.00
C LEU A 211 7.74 -1.03 17.45
N GLN A 212 6.75 -0.70 16.60
CA GLN A 212 5.82 -1.69 16.02
C GLN A 212 5.93 -1.81 14.50
N GLU A 213 6.25 -0.71 13.82
CA GLU A 213 6.38 -0.64 12.37
C GLU A 213 7.78 -0.16 11.99
N THR A 214 8.23 -0.48 10.78
CA THR A 214 9.49 0.02 10.26
C THR A 214 9.47 1.55 10.16
N PRO A 215 10.59 2.23 10.51
CA PRO A 215 10.69 3.67 10.38
C PRO A 215 10.37 4.12 8.96
N GLN A 216 9.47 5.10 8.87
CA GLN A 216 9.03 5.74 7.63
C GLN A 216 9.21 7.24 7.73
N HIS A 217 9.18 7.91 6.58
CA HIS A 217 9.25 9.37 6.51
C HIS A 217 8.12 10.04 7.30
N VAL A 218 8.31 11.34 7.55
CA VAL A 218 7.33 12.19 8.22
C VAL A 218 6.53 13.01 7.23
N THR A 219 5.32 13.37 7.63
CA THR A 219 4.47 14.34 6.93
C THR A 219 4.60 15.72 7.56
N ARG A 220 4.74 16.75 6.73
CA ARG A 220 4.60 18.16 7.11
C ARG A 220 3.28 18.70 6.58
N PHE A 221 2.40 19.13 7.47
CA PHE A 221 1.12 19.74 7.09
C PHE A 221 1.21 21.25 7.18
N ILE A 222 0.86 21.94 6.08
CA ILE A 222 0.85 23.39 5.99
C ILE A 222 -0.49 23.83 5.42
N ALA A 223 -1.25 24.56 6.22
CA ALA A 223 -2.42 25.27 5.76
C ALA A 223 -2.10 26.74 5.45
N LEU A 224 -2.67 27.25 4.36
CA LEU A 224 -2.41 28.58 3.84
C LEU A 224 -3.66 29.45 3.87
N ALA A 225 -3.46 30.73 4.22
CA ALA A 225 -4.53 31.71 4.27
C ALA A 225 -4.80 32.33 2.89
N ASP A 226 -5.78 33.24 2.85
CA ASP A 226 -6.18 33.97 1.65
C ASP A 226 -5.10 34.96 1.20
N VAL A 227 -4.88 35.05 -0.11
CA VAL A 227 -4.07 36.10 -0.74
C VAL A 227 -4.64 37.45 -0.33
N GLY A 228 -3.80 38.39 0.11
CA GLY A 228 -4.27 39.74 0.45
C GLY A 228 -5.13 39.85 1.72
N ASN A 229 -5.13 38.83 2.59
CA ASN A 229 -5.85 38.89 3.87
C ASN A 229 -5.37 40.07 4.76
N THR A 230 -6.31 40.70 5.47
CA THR A 230 -6.08 41.87 6.32
C THR A 230 -5.15 41.59 7.50
N SER A 231 -5.17 40.35 7.99
CA SER A 231 -4.36 39.89 9.12
C SER A 231 -2.90 39.57 8.75
N LYS A 232 -2.50 39.78 7.48
CA LYS A 232 -1.15 39.47 6.96
C LYS A 232 -0.67 38.04 7.27
N LYS A 233 -1.60 37.09 7.42
CA LYS A 233 -1.33 35.65 7.57
C LYS A 233 -0.63 35.14 6.31
N LYS A 234 0.27 34.17 6.46
CA LYS A 234 1.01 33.59 5.34
C LYS A 234 0.04 32.86 4.40
N TYR A 235 0.00 33.30 3.14
CA TYR A 235 -0.81 32.71 2.08
C TYR A 235 0.05 32.01 1.00
N LEU A 236 1.37 32.22 1.04
CA LEU A 236 2.32 31.69 0.07
C LEU A 236 3.51 31.06 0.81
N TYR A 237 3.85 29.83 0.46
CA TYR A 237 4.92 29.05 1.08
C TYR A 237 5.93 28.60 0.03
N ALA A 238 7.19 28.98 0.25
CA ALA A 238 8.30 28.57 -0.61
C ALA A 238 9.01 27.37 0.02
N PHE A 239 9.17 26.29 -0.76
CA PHE A 239 9.79 25.07 -0.25
C PHE A 239 10.63 24.37 -1.30
N SER A 240 11.56 23.55 -0.81
CA SER A 240 12.44 22.72 -1.60
C SER A 240 12.20 21.26 -1.24
N ILE A 241 12.13 20.40 -2.26
CA ILE A 241 11.90 18.97 -2.06
C ILE A 241 12.67 18.17 -3.09
N THR A 242 13.34 17.12 -2.62
CA THR A 242 13.91 16.09 -3.49
C THR A 242 12.91 14.94 -3.57
N PRO A 243 12.54 14.45 -4.77
CA PRO A 243 11.60 13.35 -4.91
C PRO A 243 11.99 12.12 -4.10
N MET A 244 11.00 11.45 -3.50
CA MET A 244 11.18 10.23 -2.72
C MET A 244 11.92 9.14 -3.49
N SER A 245 11.66 9.02 -4.79
CA SER A 245 12.31 8.07 -5.71
C SER A 245 13.81 8.32 -5.89
N SER A 246 14.27 9.54 -5.62
CA SER A 246 15.66 9.98 -5.80
C SER A 246 16.40 10.27 -4.50
N MET A 247 15.76 10.03 -3.35
CA MET A 247 16.32 10.28 -2.02
C MET A 247 16.96 9.02 -1.45
N ASP A 248 18.06 9.19 -0.70
CA ASP A 248 18.63 8.10 0.09
C ASP A 248 17.60 7.56 1.10
N PRO A 249 17.34 6.24 1.14
CA PRO A 249 16.41 5.64 2.10
C PRO A 249 16.66 6.02 3.57
N ALA A 250 17.93 6.18 3.98
CA ALA A 250 18.28 6.54 5.35
C ALA A 250 17.92 8.00 5.68
N GLU A 251 18.14 8.92 4.74
CA GLU A 251 17.72 10.32 4.89
C GLU A 251 16.20 10.47 4.83
N LEU A 252 15.51 9.64 4.04
CA LEU A 252 14.05 9.65 3.94
C LEU A 252 13.36 9.31 5.26
N VAL A 253 13.91 8.36 6.04
CA VAL A 253 13.33 7.93 7.32
C VAL A 253 13.77 8.76 8.51
N LYS A 254 14.66 9.74 8.31
CA LYS A 254 15.16 10.62 9.36
C LYS A 254 14.03 11.42 9.99
N GLN A 255 13.95 11.37 11.32
CA GLN A 255 12.91 12.03 12.10
C GLN A 255 13.43 13.38 12.62
N PRO A 256 12.66 14.48 12.44
CA PRO A 256 12.91 15.74 13.15
C PRO A 256 12.80 15.57 14.68
N GLN A 257 13.46 16.43 15.45
CA GLN A 257 13.42 16.37 16.92
C GLN A 257 12.02 16.63 17.50
N ASP A 258 11.23 17.45 16.82
CA ASP A 258 9.88 17.89 17.17
C ASP A 258 8.78 17.02 16.56
N VAL A 259 9.12 15.81 16.10
CA VAL A 259 8.17 14.90 15.47
C VAL A 259 7.11 14.40 16.47
N THR A 260 5.86 14.44 16.03
CA THR A 260 4.68 14.01 16.80
C THR A 260 4.15 12.67 16.29
N GLU A 261 3.24 12.06 17.04
CA GLU A 261 2.46 10.89 16.58
C GLU A 261 1.50 11.27 15.44
N ASN A 262 1.10 10.26 14.64
CA ASN A 262 0.16 10.47 13.56
C ASN A 262 -1.23 10.87 14.11
N PRO A 263 -1.80 12.02 13.69
CA PRO A 263 -3.08 12.52 14.21
C PRO A 263 -4.27 11.59 13.88
N TYR A 264 -4.17 10.78 12.82
CA TYR A 264 -5.28 9.97 12.29
C TYR A 264 -5.26 8.52 12.79
N ARG A 265 -4.44 8.22 13.82
CA ARG A 265 -4.23 6.85 14.32
C ARG A 265 -5.50 6.19 14.89
N LYS A 266 -6.38 6.96 15.52
CA LYS A 266 -7.64 6.45 16.08
C LYS A 266 -8.62 6.03 15.00
N LEU A 267 -8.74 6.82 13.92
CA LEU A 267 -9.57 6.51 12.76
C LEU A 267 -9.18 5.16 12.13
N ARG A 268 -7.88 4.83 12.05
CA ARG A 268 -7.42 3.52 11.56
C ARG A 268 -7.87 2.35 12.45
N LYS A 269 -7.92 2.52 13.77
CA LYS A 269 -8.37 1.47 14.71
C LYS A 269 -9.89 1.30 14.72
N GLU A 270 -10.62 2.40 14.58
CA GLU A 270 -12.09 2.38 14.53
C GLU A 270 -12.61 1.82 13.21
N ALA A 271 -12.01 2.20 12.06
CA ALA A 271 -12.34 1.61 10.77
C ALA A 271 -12.04 0.10 10.70
N ALA A 272 -10.99 -0.37 11.37
CA ALA A 272 -10.67 -1.80 11.48
C ALA A 272 -11.68 -2.56 12.35
N LYS A 273 -12.25 -1.92 13.39
CA LYS A 273 -13.33 -2.49 14.21
C LYS A 273 -14.68 -2.51 13.47
N ALA A 274 -15.04 -1.42 12.80
CA ALA A 274 -16.29 -1.33 12.04
C ALA A 274 -16.37 -2.39 10.92
N LYS A 275 -15.26 -2.64 10.20
CA LYS A 275 -15.19 -3.73 9.22
C LYS A 275 -15.38 -5.13 9.83
N ALA A 276 -14.90 -5.35 11.05
CA ALA A 276 -15.08 -6.62 11.76
C ALA A 276 -16.52 -6.83 12.24
N GLU A 277 -17.25 -5.76 12.58
CA GLU A 277 -18.66 -5.81 12.97
C GLU A 277 -19.60 -5.97 11.77
N GLU A 278 -19.29 -5.34 10.63
CA GLU A 278 -20.05 -5.47 9.38
C GLU A 278 -19.91 -6.88 8.75
N GLU A 279 -18.72 -7.49 8.81
CA GLU A 279 -18.51 -8.89 8.43
C GLU A 279 -19.27 -9.89 9.33
N SER A 280 -19.53 -9.54 10.60
CA SER A 280 -20.32 -10.35 11.53
C SER A 280 -21.82 -10.32 11.23
N ALA A 281 -22.33 -9.26 10.59
CA ALA A 281 -23.76 -9.11 10.30
C ALA A 281 -24.19 -9.84 9.02
N CYS A 282 -23.25 -10.17 8.12
CA CYS A 282 -23.53 -10.86 6.86
C CYS A 282 -23.46 -12.40 6.94
N GLN A 283 -23.19 -12.98 8.12
CA GLN A 283 -23.25 -14.43 8.32
C GLN A 283 -24.66 -14.87 8.74
N PHE A 284 -25.49 -15.23 7.76
CA PHE A 284 -26.72 -15.98 7.98
C PHE A 284 -26.41 -17.29 8.71
N PHE A 285 -26.69 -17.32 10.02
CA PHE A 285 -26.57 -18.50 10.86
C PHE A 285 -27.76 -19.44 10.61
N PHE A 286 -27.49 -20.63 10.08
CA PHE A 286 -28.42 -21.76 10.18
C PHE A 286 -28.49 -22.18 11.66
N ASP A 287 -29.67 -22.05 12.24
CA ASP A 287 -30.01 -22.46 13.60
C ASP A 287 -29.87 -23.99 13.76
N LEU A 288 -28.82 -24.44 14.43
CA LEU A 288 -28.74 -25.77 15.01
C LEU A 288 -28.81 -25.65 16.53
N LYS A 289 -29.96 -26.11 17.02
CA LYS A 289 -30.41 -26.08 18.42
C LYS A 289 -29.34 -26.53 19.42
N LYS A 290 -29.31 -25.76 20.51
CA LYS A 290 -28.64 -26.04 21.79
C LYS A 290 -28.82 -27.48 22.26
N HIS A 291 -27.72 -28.11 22.69
CA HIS A 291 -27.74 -28.93 23.89
C HIS A 291 -26.63 -28.49 24.86
N GLN A 292 -27.08 -28.08 26.05
CA GLN A 292 -26.26 -27.75 27.20
C GLN A 292 -25.54 -29.01 27.71
N GLY A 293 -24.21 -28.95 27.83
CA GLY A 293 -23.39 -29.94 28.50
C GLY A 293 -22.53 -29.28 29.58
N LYS A 294 -22.76 -29.67 30.82
CA LYS A 294 -22.27 -29.07 32.08
C LYS A 294 -20.75 -29.12 32.24
N LYS A 295 -20.20 -28.06 32.85
CA LYS A 295 -18.90 -28.03 33.55
C LYS A 295 -18.81 -29.13 34.61
N ARG A 296 -17.65 -29.80 34.73
CA ARG A 296 -17.09 -30.27 36.01
C ARG A 296 -15.55 -30.27 35.98
N PRO A 297 -14.91 -30.18 37.16
CA PRO A 297 -13.60 -29.58 37.39
C PRO A 297 -12.48 -30.63 37.49
N SER A 298 -11.22 -30.19 37.38
CA SER A 298 -10.06 -31.00 37.78
C SER A 298 -9.20 -30.23 38.76
N ASP A 299 -8.93 -30.89 39.88
CA ASP A 299 -8.08 -30.51 40.99
C ASP A 299 -6.65 -30.15 40.60
N GLY A 300 -6.03 -29.29 41.41
CA GLY A 300 -4.69 -28.78 41.20
C GLY A 300 -3.56 -29.60 41.83
N LYS A 301 -2.33 -29.33 41.39
CA LYS A 301 -1.18 -29.06 42.27
C LYS A 301 0.04 -28.54 41.48
N GLN A 302 0.50 -27.37 41.94
CA GLN A 302 1.88 -26.89 42.12
C GLN A 302 2.93 -27.01 40.99
N GLY A 303 3.36 -25.83 40.53
CA GLY A 303 4.73 -25.36 40.78
C GLY A 303 5.78 -25.66 39.71
N GLY A 304 6.13 -24.64 38.92
CA GLY A 304 7.32 -24.64 38.07
C GLY A 304 7.29 -23.52 37.05
N ASP A 305 7.90 -22.38 37.40
CA ASP A 305 8.13 -21.23 36.51
C ASP A 305 8.75 -21.69 35.19
N SER A 306 7.94 -21.68 34.14
CA SER A 306 8.40 -21.77 32.76
C SER A 306 7.53 -20.80 31.98
N GLN A 307 8.06 -19.59 31.75
CA GLN A 307 7.43 -18.66 30.82
C GLN A 307 7.11 -19.41 29.52
N PRO A 308 5.87 -19.37 29.01
CA PRO A 308 5.60 -19.91 27.69
C PRO A 308 6.42 -19.07 26.71
N LYS A 309 7.44 -19.69 26.09
CA LYS A 309 8.18 -19.08 24.98
C LYS A 309 7.13 -18.61 23.99
N GLN A 310 6.97 -17.30 23.88
CA GLN A 310 6.05 -16.70 22.91
C GLN A 310 6.38 -17.30 21.55
N ALA A 311 5.41 -18.00 20.96
CA ALA A 311 5.51 -18.47 19.58
C ALA A 311 5.92 -17.27 18.73
N LYS A 312 7.09 -17.37 18.10
CA LYS A 312 7.62 -16.32 17.23
C LYS A 312 6.55 -16.03 16.19
N LYS A 313 6.03 -14.80 16.18
CA LYS A 313 5.09 -14.38 15.14
C LYS A 313 5.75 -14.62 13.78
N PRO A 314 5.01 -15.16 12.78
CA PRO A 314 5.55 -15.34 11.45
C PRO A 314 6.18 -14.03 10.95
N PRO A 315 7.28 -14.10 10.16
CA PRO A 315 7.81 -12.92 9.48
C PRO A 315 6.67 -12.19 8.77
N GLN A 316 6.70 -10.85 8.74
CA GLN A 316 5.72 -10.09 7.97
C GLN A 316 6.25 -9.84 6.55
N PRO A 317 5.40 -9.91 5.51
CA PRO A 317 5.80 -9.67 4.14
C PRO A 317 6.47 -8.31 3.97
N THR A 318 7.54 -8.26 3.18
CA THR A 318 8.19 -7.00 2.78
C THR A 318 7.47 -6.29 1.61
N GLY A 319 6.36 -6.85 1.09
CA GLY A 319 5.55 -6.34 -0.04
C GLY A 319 4.18 -7.06 -0.17
N PRO A 320 3.34 -6.75 -1.18
CA PRO A 320 2.05 -7.40 -1.39
C PRO A 320 2.26 -8.88 -1.72
N CYS A 321 1.77 -9.76 -0.85
CA CYS A 321 1.86 -11.19 -1.03
C CYS A 321 0.49 -11.76 -1.43
N TRP A 322 0.39 -12.32 -2.62
CA TRP A 322 -0.82 -12.98 -3.14
C TRP A 322 -1.15 -14.32 -2.46
N PHE A 323 -0.22 -14.85 -1.67
CA PHE A 323 -0.36 -16.14 -0.97
C PHE A 323 -0.53 -16.00 0.55
N CYS A 324 -0.57 -14.77 1.07
CA CYS A 324 -0.96 -14.54 2.45
C CYS A 324 -2.49 -14.51 2.53
N LEU A 325 -3.11 -15.45 3.26
CA LEU A 325 -4.57 -15.46 3.46
C LEU A 325 -5.11 -14.19 4.11
N ALA A 326 -4.28 -13.48 4.88
CA ALA A 326 -4.60 -12.19 5.48
C ALA A 326 -4.49 -11.00 4.48
N SER A 327 -3.98 -11.24 3.27
CA SER A 327 -3.89 -10.22 2.22
C SER A 327 -5.26 -10.04 1.54
N PRO A 328 -5.74 -8.81 1.34
CA PRO A 328 -6.97 -8.55 0.60
C PRO A 328 -6.86 -8.90 -0.89
N GLU A 329 -5.64 -9.11 -1.41
CA GLU A 329 -5.35 -9.53 -2.79
C GLU A 329 -5.40 -11.05 -3.00
N VAL A 330 -5.61 -11.84 -1.93
CA VAL A 330 -5.70 -13.29 -2.05
C VAL A 330 -6.96 -13.68 -2.83
N GLU A 331 -6.79 -14.52 -3.84
CA GLU A 331 -7.88 -15.04 -4.66
C GLU A 331 -8.67 -16.10 -3.87
N LYS A 332 -9.55 -15.63 -2.97
CA LYS A 332 -10.28 -16.48 -2.01
C LYS A 332 -11.05 -17.62 -2.68
N HIS A 333 -11.49 -17.44 -3.92
CA HIS A 333 -12.22 -18.45 -4.70
C HIS A 333 -11.36 -19.66 -5.11
N LEU A 334 -10.03 -19.56 -5.06
CA LEU A 334 -9.11 -20.67 -5.33
C LEU A 334 -8.80 -21.50 -4.08
N VAL A 335 -9.22 -21.06 -2.88
CA VAL A 335 -8.96 -21.76 -1.62
C VAL A 335 -9.86 -22.99 -1.51
N VAL A 336 -9.26 -24.15 -1.31
CA VAL A 336 -9.94 -25.46 -1.24
C VAL A 336 -10.13 -25.91 0.20
N SER A 337 -9.14 -25.67 1.06
CA SER A 337 -9.15 -26.08 2.47
C SER A 337 -8.32 -25.12 3.29
N ILE A 338 -8.75 -24.81 4.52
CA ILE A 338 -8.02 -23.96 5.46
C ILE A 338 -7.82 -24.75 6.75
N GLY A 339 -6.57 -24.88 7.17
CA GLY A 339 -6.16 -25.43 8.46
C GLY A 339 -5.85 -24.34 9.47
N THR A 340 -5.06 -24.70 10.49
CA THR A 340 -4.70 -23.80 11.61
C THR A 340 -3.56 -22.85 11.23
N HIS A 341 -2.59 -23.33 10.47
CA HIS A 341 -1.38 -22.63 10.06
C HIS A 341 -1.09 -22.71 8.56
N CYS A 342 -1.72 -23.64 7.84
CA CYS A 342 -1.60 -23.83 6.39
C CYS A 342 -2.97 -23.85 5.72
N TYR A 343 -2.98 -23.64 4.42
CA TYR A 343 -4.17 -23.79 3.58
C TYR A 343 -3.79 -24.38 2.22
N LEU A 344 -4.79 -24.95 1.57
CA LEU A 344 -4.70 -25.53 0.24
C LEU A 344 -5.42 -24.62 -0.76
N ALA A 345 -4.80 -24.35 -1.89
CA ALA A 345 -5.41 -23.59 -2.98
C ALA A 345 -5.11 -24.19 -4.36
N LEU A 346 -5.97 -23.93 -5.34
CA LEU A 346 -5.69 -24.25 -6.75
C LEU A 346 -4.59 -23.34 -7.31
N ALA A 347 -3.72 -23.91 -8.15
CA ALA A 347 -2.68 -23.14 -8.83
C ALA A 347 -3.29 -22.28 -9.96
N LYS A 348 -3.03 -20.96 -9.95
CA LYS A 348 -3.41 -20.07 -11.05
C LYS A 348 -2.56 -20.41 -12.28
N GLY A 349 -3.21 -20.89 -13.34
CA GLY A 349 -2.51 -21.46 -14.50
C GLY A 349 -1.82 -22.78 -14.16
N GLY A 350 -2.50 -23.68 -13.44
CA GLY A 350 -2.00 -25.04 -13.17
C GLY A 350 -1.62 -25.81 -14.44
N LEU A 351 -0.66 -26.73 -14.32
CA LEU A 351 -0.28 -27.67 -15.39
C LEU A 351 -1.39 -28.70 -15.67
N LEU A 352 -2.10 -29.09 -14.61
CA LEU A 352 -3.23 -30.00 -14.63
C LEU A 352 -4.39 -29.36 -13.85
N PRO A 353 -5.66 -29.73 -14.13
CA PRO A 353 -6.82 -29.20 -13.44
C PRO A 353 -6.78 -29.34 -11.91
N ASP A 354 -6.08 -30.36 -11.42
CA ASP A 354 -5.91 -30.69 -10.01
C ASP A 354 -4.52 -30.35 -9.46
N HIS A 355 -3.79 -29.44 -10.12
CA HIS A 355 -2.59 -28.83 -9.57
C HIS A 355 -2.96 -27.93 -8.39
N VAL A 356 -2.50 -28.32 -7.18
CA VAL A 356 -2.75 -27.59 -5.92
C VAL A 356 -1.47 -27.06 -5.29
N LEU A 357 -1.61 -26.05 -4.44
CA LEU A 357 -0.55 -25.41 -3.68
C LEU A 357 -0.81 -25.59 -2.19
N ILE A 358 0.17 -26.10 -1.44
CA ILE A 358 0.18 -26.02 0.03
C ILE A 358 0.91 -24.74 0.42
N LEU A 359 0.24 -23.89 1.20
CA LEU A 359 0.69 -22.55 1.52
C LEU A 359 0.55 -22.32 3.03
N PRO A 360 1.58 -21.80 3.73
CA PRO A 360 1.38 -21.35 5.10
C PRO A 360 0.52 -20.07 5.11
N ILE A 361 -0.34 -19.95 6.12
CA ILE A 361 -1.14 -18.75 6.40
C ILE A 361 -0.20 -17.59 6.76
N GLY A 362 0.82 -17.87 7.57
CA GLY A 362 1.90 -16.93 7.89
C GLY A 362 2.85 -16.72 6.72
N HIS A 363 3.51 -15.57 6.66
CA HIS A 363 4.45 -15.28 5.58
C HIS A 363 5.83 -15.87 5.87
N TYR A 364 6.10 -17.00 5.25
CA TYR A 364 7.39 -17.67 5.27
C TYR A 364 7.90 -17.75 3.84
N GLN A 365 9.19 -17.54 3.62
CA GLN A 365 9.76 -17.59 2.27
C GLN A 365 9.97 -19.03 1.79
N SER A 366 10.34 -19.93 2.70
CA SER A 366 10.72 -21.30 2.38
C SER A 366 10.36 -22.29 3.49
N VAL A 367 10.40 -23.59 3.19
CA VAL A 367 10.14 -24.66 4.20
C VAL A 367 11.13 -24.58 5.34
N VAL A 368 12.39 -24.21 5.07
CA VAL A 368 13.43 -24.13 6.10
C VAL A 368 13.20 -22.99 7.11
N ASP A 369 12.31 -22.04 6.79
CA ASP A 369 11.94 -20.94 7.68
C ASP A 369 10.75 -21.27 8.59
N LEU A 370 10.11 -22.44 8.42
CA LEU A 370 8.91 -22.82 9.16
C LEU A 370 9.23 -23.22 10.60
N SER A 371 8.34 -22.85 11.53
CA SER A 371 8.35 -23.42 12.89
C SER A 371 7.82 -24.86 12.89
N SER A 372 8.14 -25.63 13.94
CA SER A 372 7.73 -27.03 14.08
C SER A 372 6.21 -27.24 13.94
N GLU A 373 5.41 -26.36 14.53
CA GLU A 373 3.93 -26.42 14.49
C GLU A 373 3.40 -26.32 13.04
N VAL A 374 3.99 -25.42 12.24
CA VAL A 374 3.59 -25.23 10.84
C VAL A 374 4.06 -26.41 9.99
N LEU A 375 5.27 -26.92 10.24
CA LEU A 375 5.83 -28.06 9.52
C LEU A 375 5.04 -29.36 9.76
N GLU A 376 4.54 -29.57 10.98
CA GLU A 376 3.65 -30.69 11.30
C GLU A 376 2.36 -30.63 10.47
N GLU A 377 1.77 -29.45 10.30
CA GLU A 377 0.57 -29.31 9.49
C GLU A 377 0.83 -29.44 7.98
N VAL A 378 1.96 -28.91 7.49
CA VAL A 378 2.41 -29.16 6.11
C VAL A 378 2.52 -30.67 5.86
N THR A 379 3.13 -31.41 6.80
CA THR A 379 3.27 -32.88 6.71
C THR A 379 1.92 -33.58 6.65
N LYS A 380 0.93 -33.14 7.44
CA LYS A 380 -0.45 -33.67 7.38
C LYS A 380 -1.10 -33.43 6.00
N TYR A 381 -0.94 -32.23 5.44
CA TYR A 381 -1.44 -31.93 4.08
C TYR A 381 -0.75 -32.77 3.02
N LYS A 382 0.58 -32.94 3.08
CA LYS A 382 1.33 -33.81 2.16
C LYS A 382 0.81 -35.25 2.19
N ALA A 383 0.67 -35.83 3.38
CA ALA A 383 0.18 -37.19 3.56
C ALA A 383 -1.25 -37.37 3.02
N ALA A 384 -2.16 -36.44 3.32
CA ALA A 384 -3.53 -36.47 2.84
C ALA A 384 -3.64 -36.36 1.31
N LEU A 385 -2.86 -35.47 0.69
CA LEU A 385 -2.83 -35.31 -0.76
C LEU A 385 -2.21 -36.52 -1.46
N LYS A 386 -1.14 -37.09 -0.90
CA LYS A 386 -0.52 -38.31 -1.42
C LYS A 386 -1.50 -39.47 -1.45
N GLU A 387 -2.26 -39.67 -0.37
CA GLU A 387 -3.31 -40.70 -0.33
C GLU A 387 -4.47 -40.40 -1.28
N PHE A 388 -4.91 -39.14 -1.32
CA PHE A 388 -6.00 -38.71 -2.19
C PHE A 388 -5.66 -38.93 -3.67
N PHE A 389 -4.51 -38.48 -4.14
CA PHE A 389 -4.11 -38.67 -5.54
C PHE A 389 -3.85 -40.12 -5.89
N ARG A 390 -3.27 -40.91 -4.96
CA ARG A 390 -3.11 -42.36 -5.12
C ARG A 390 -4.46 -43.05 -5.35
N SER A 391 -5.48 -42.70 -4.58
CA SER A 391 -6.85 -43.23 -4.74
C SER A 391 -7.48 -42.88 -6.10
N LYS A 392 -6.98 -41.84 -6.78
CA LYS A 392 -7.39 -41.39 -8.12
C LYS A 392 -6.49 -41.92 -9.25
N GLY A 393 -5.55 -42.83 -8.96
CA GLY A 393 -4.61 -43.35 -9.96
C GLY A 393 -3.59 -42.32 -10.44
N LYS A 394 -3.22 -41.36 -9.59
CA LYS A 394 -2.25 -40.30 -9.89
C LYS A 394 -1.08 -40.33 -8.91
N ARG A 395 0.13 -40.18 -9.43
CA ARG A 395 1.38 -40.00 -8.69
C ARG A 395 1.47 -38.61 -8.12
N TYR A 396 1.98 -38.51 -6.90
CA TYR A 396 2.22 -37.26 -6.21
C TYR A 396 3.63 -36.78 -6.52
N VAL A 397 3.77 -35.58 -7.09
CA VAL A 397 5.05 -34.89 -7.17
C VAL A 397 4.92 -33.53 -6.50
N LEU A 398 5.81 -33.24 -5.56
CA LEU A 398 5.88 -31.95 -4.90
C LEU A 398 7.20 -31.27 -5.25
N PHE A 399 7.17 -29.98 -5.56
CA PHE A 399 8.40 -29.20 -5.61
C PHE A 399 8.27 -27.85 -4.90
N GLU A 400 9.41 -27.36 -4.45
CA GLU A 400 9.59 -26.02 -3.89
C GLU A 400 10.68 -25.28 -4.66
N ARG A 401 10.42 -24.02 -5.00
CA ARG A 401 11.43 -23.10 -5.54
C ARG A 401 11.63 -21.92 -4.60
N ASN A 402 12.62 -22.03 -3.72
CA ASN A 402 13.09 -20.91 -2.91
C ASN A 402 14.13 -20.08 -3.70
N TYR A 403 13.69 -19.40 -4.76
CA TYR A 403 14.53 -18.46 -5.51
C TYR A 403 13.67 -17.37 -6.12
N ARG A 404 13.94 -16.11 -5.71
CA ARG A 404 13.09 -14.95 -6.02
C ARG A 404 11.61 -15.17 -5.69
N SER A 405 11.33 -16.05 -4.71
CA SER A 405 9.99 -16.24 -4.15
C SER A 405 9.84 -15.36 -2.92
N GLN A 406 8.66 -14.78 -2.73
CA GLN A 406 8.34 -13.98 -1.54
C GLN A 406 7.56 -14.79 -0.52
N HIS A 407 6.86 -15.85 -0.93
CA HIS A 407 6.08 -16.71 -0.03
C HIS A 407 6.27 -18.16 -0.43
N LEU A 408 6.31 -19.03 0.57
CA LEU A 408 6.49 -20.46 0.41
C LEU A 408 5.35 -21.03 -0.41
N GLN A 409 5.68 -21.62 -1.55
CA GLN A 409 4.76 -22.33 -2.43
C GLN A 409 5.24 -23.75 -2.60
N LEU A 410 4.56 -24.68 -1.95
CA LEU A 410 4.72 -26.10 -2.23
C LEU A 410 3.75 -26.48 -3.34
N GLN A 411 4.29 -26.64 -4.55
CA GLN A 411 3.50 -26.97 -5.73
C GLN A 411 3.33 -28.48 -5.77
N VAL A 412 2.09 -28.96 -5.83
CA VAL A 412 1.74 -30.38 -5.88
C VAL A 412 1.08 -30.69 -7.21
N ILE A 413 1.71 -31.57 -7.98
CA ILE A 413 1.33 -31.92 -9.34
C ILE A 413 0.98 -33.41 -9.37
N PRO A 414 -0.29 -33.74 -9.65
CA PRO A 414 -0.73 -35.14 -9.68
C PRO A 414 -0.63 -35.73 -11.09
N ILE A 415 0.41 -36.52 -11.35
CA ILE A 415 0.69 -37.09 -12.67
C ILE A 415 -0.04 -38.44 -12.84
N PRO A 416 -0.82 -38.67 -13.90
CA PRO A 416 -1.44 -39.97 -14.15
C PRO A 416 -0.43 -41.14 -14.12
N MET A 417 -0.74 -42.20 -13.36
CA MET A 417 0.17 -43.35 -13.14
C MET A 417 0.46 -44.16 -14.41
N ASP A 418 -0.39 -44.04 -15.43
CA ASP A 418 -0.29 -44.69 -16.72
C ASP A 418 0.68 -44.01 -17.70
N LEU A 419 1.07 -42.76 -17.43
CA LEU A 419 1.97 -42.00 -18.30
C LEU A 419 3.46 -42.28 -18.04
N CYS A 420 3.85 -42.45 -16.77
CA CYS A 420 5.24 -42.62 -16.37
C CYS A 420 5.39 -43.25 -14.98
N THR A 421 6.58 -43.79 -14.72
CA THR A 421 7.02 -44.28 -13.41
C THR A 421 7.70 -43.16 -12.60
N SER A 422 7.89 -43.37 -11.29
CA SER A 422 8.63 -42.44 -10.43
C SER A 422 10.09 -42.27 -10.91
N GLU A 423 10.69 -43.34 -11.44
CA GLU A 423 12.03 -43.32 -12.03
C GLU A 423 12.07 -42.46 -13.30
N ASP A 424 11.09 -42.60 -14.20
CA ASP A 424 11.04 -41.77 -15.42
C ASP A 424 10.96 -40.27 -15.08
N ILE A 425 10.21 -39.92 -14.03
CA ILE A 425 10.11 -38.54 -13.53
C ILE A 425 11.47 -38.09 -12.97
N LYS A 426 12.13 -38.93 -12.17
CA LYS A 426 13.47 -38.66 -11.60
C LYS A 426 14.50 -38.45 -12.72
N GLU A 427 14.55 -39.34 -13.70
CA GLU A 427 15.43 -39.25 -14.86
C GLU A 427 15.15 -37.99 -15.67
N SER A 428 13.89 -37.60 -15.83
CA SER A 428 13.50 -36.36 -16.50
C SER A 428 14.08 -35.12 -15.79
N PHE A 429 13.99 -35.08 -14.45
CA PHE A 429 14.61 -34.02 -13.66
C PHE A 429 16.13 -33.98 -13.82
N ILE A 430 16.80 -35.13 -13.76
CA ILE A 430 18.25 -35.24 -13.89
C ILE A 430 18.71 -34.80 -15.29
N THR A 431 18.06 -35.30 -16.34
CA THR A 431 18.39 -34.99 -17.74
C THR A 431 18.22 -33.50 -18.02
N GLN A 432 17.07 -32.93 -17.63
CA GLN A 432 16.79 -31.51 -17.81
C GLN A 432 17.70 -30.61 -16.98
N ALA A 433 18.12 -31.07 -15.79
CA ALA A 433 19.10 -30.36 -14.99
C ALA A 433 20.47 -30.34 -15.68
N GLN A 434 20.93 -31.48 -16.21
CA GLN A 434 22.21 -31.57 -16.92
C GLN A 434 22.25 -30.67 -18.16
N GLU A 435 21.20 -30.64 -18.98
CA GLU A 435 21.08 -29.75 -20.15
C GLU A 435 21.21 -28.27 -19.78
N GLN A 436 20.69 -27.89 -18.60
CA GLN A 436 20.72 -26.52 -18.08
C GLN A 436 21.92 -26.25 -17.14
N GLN A 437 22.86 -27.18 -17.03
CA GLN A 437 24.02 -27.10 -16.13
C GLN A 437 23.65 -26.89 -14.64
N ILE A 438 22.56 -27.53 -14.21
CA ILE A 438 22.05 -27.56 -12.84
C ILE A 438 22.48 -28.88 -12.20
N GLU A 439 23.10 -28.82 -11.03
CA GLU A 439 23.51 -30.00 -10.26
C GLU A 439 22.42 -30.41 -9.27
N LEU A 440 21.66 -31.47 -9.58
CA LEU A 440 20.69 -32.05 -8.64
C LEU A 440 21.37 -33.15 -7.80
N LEU A 441 21.28 -33.00 -6.48
CA LEU A 441 21.78 -33.95 -5.51
C LEU A 441 20.63 -34.73 -4.88
N GLU A 442 20.79 -36.03 -4.73
CA GLU A 442 19.84 -36.86 -3.97
C GLU A 442 20.03 -36.64 -2.47
N ILE A 443 18.94 -36.33 -1.77
CA ILE A 443 18.92 -36.25 -0.31
C ILE A 443 18.56 -37.65 0.23
N PRO A 444 19.33 -38.19 1.20
CA PRO A 444 18.98 -39.46 1.85
C PRO A 444 17.56 -39.45 2.41
N GLU A 445 16.85 -40.58 2.32
CA GLU A 445 15.41 -40.69 2.59
C GLU A 445 14.99 -40.13 3.96
N HIS A 446 15.83 -40.35 4.99
CA HIS A 446 15.62 -39.91 6.38
C HIS A 446 16.21 -38.53 6.72
N SER A 447 16.79 -37.83 5.75
CA SER A 447 17.31 -36.48 5.96
C SER A 447 16.24 -35.44 5.65
N ASP A 448 16.12 -34.46 6.54
CA ASP A 448 15.22 -33.33 6.37
C ASP A 448 15.91 -32.23 5.55
N ILE A 449 15.14 -31.51 4.74
CA ILE A 449 15.64 -30.38 3.96
C ILE A 449 16.30 -29.30 4.85
N THR A 450 15.84 -29.16 6.09
CA THR A 450 16.39 -28.25 7.11
C THR A 450 17.82 -28.58 7.53
N GLN A 451 18.25 -29.84 7.32
CA GLN A 451 19.61 -30.29 7.61
C GLN A 451 20.56 -30.00 6.43
N VAL A 452 20.02 -29.86 5.22
CA VAL A 452 20.78 -29.68 3.97
C VAL A 452 20.81 -28.20 3.52
N ALA A 453 19.80 -27.42 3.92
CA ALA A 453 19.65 -26.01 3.56
C ALA A 453 19.47 -25.11 4.79
N GLN A 454 20.23 -24.01 4.82
CA GLN A 454 20.11 -22.98 5.85
C GLN A 454 19.11 -21.89 5.43
N PRO A 455 18.41 -21.25 6.40
CA PRO A 455 17.57 -20.08 6.15
C PRO A 455 18.27 -19.00 5.31
N GLY A 456 17.53 -18.43 4.35
CA GLY A 456 18.04 -17.40 3.43
C GLY A 456 18.90 -17.91 2.27
N MET A 457 19.22 -19.21 2.21
CA MET A 457 19.91 -19.81 1.07
C MET A 457 18.93 -20.14 -0.05
N PRO A 458 19.13 -19.66 -1.29
CA PRO A 458 18.26 -20.02 -2.40
C PRO A 458 18.45 -21.48 -2.85
N TYR A 459 17.36 -22.19 -3.10
CA TYR A 459 17.38 -23.59 -3.53
C TYR A 459 16.18 -23.99 -4.38
N PHE A 460 16.32 -25.14 -5.05
CA PHE A 460 15.23 -25.89 -5.68
C PHE A 460 15.18 -27.29 -5.05
N TYR A 461 13.98 -27.76 -4.75
CA TYR A 461 13.72 -29.04 -4.10
C TYR A 461 12.55 -29.74 -4.76
N VAL A 462 12.65 -31.05 -4.97
CA VAL A 462 11.56 -31.91 -5.45
C VAL A 462 11.49 -33.18 -4.63
N GLU A 463 10.26 -33.65 -4.40
CA GLU A 463 9.90 -34.84 -3.64
C GLU A 463 8.94 -35.69 -4.47
N LEU A 464 9.27 -36.96 -4.65
CA LEU A 464 8.49 -37.91 -5.45
C LEU A 464 7.58 -38.77 -4.57
N ASP A 465 6.62 -39.46 -5.19
CA ASP A 465 5.72 -40.40 -4.52
C ASP A 465 6.46 -41.63 -3.94
N SER A 466 7.61 -41.99 -4.51
CA SER A 466 8.54 -43.00 -3.97
C SER A 466 9.19 -42.59 -2.64
N GLY A 467 9.21 -41.29 -2.31
CA GLY A 467 9.92 -40.76 -1.14
C GLY A 467 11.30 -40.18 -1.46
N GLU A 468 11.77 -40.36 -2.69
CA GLU A 468 13.02 -39.77 -3.17
C GLU A 468 12.95 -38.26 -3.24
N LYS A 469 14.07 -37.62 -2.93
CA LYS A 469 14.19 -36.17 -2.81
C LYS A 469 15.41 -35.69 -3.59
N LEU A 470 15.21 -34.74 -4.50
CA LEU A 470 16.31 -34.09 -5.21
C LEU A 470 16.43 -32.63 -4.77
N PHE A 471 17.66 -32.14 -4.69
CA PHE A 471 17.97 -30.82 -4.19
C PHE A 471 19.07 -30.14 -4.99
N HIS A 472 18.88 -28.86 -5.28
CA HIS A 472 19.89 -28.02 -5.91
C HIS A 472 20.06 -26.72 -5.13
N ARG A 473 21.30 -26.39 -4.76
CA ARG A 473 21.66 -25.10 -4.19
C ARG A 473 21.91 -24.08 -5.30
N ILE A 474 21.11 -23.02 -5.33
CA ILE A 474 21.18 -22.00 -6.38
C ILE A 474 22.26 -20.96 -6.02
N ARG A 475 23.31 -20.87 -6.84
CA ARG A 475 24.41 -19.90 -6.67
C ARG A 475 24.36 -18.73 -7.65
N GLY A 476 23.53 -18.81 -8.68
CA GLY A 476 23.45 -17.84 -9.77
C GLY A 476 22.05 -17.75 -10.37
N ARG A 477 21.97 -17.55 -11.70
CA ARG A 477 20.69 -17.49 -12.41
C ARG A 477 20.07 -18.89 -12.47
N PHE A 478 18.85 -19.02 -11.97
CA PHE A 478 18.06 -20.26 -12.04
C PHE A 478 16.76 -20.03 -12.83
N PRO A 479 16.33 -20.95 -13.72
CA PRO A 479 15.07 -20.82 -14.46
C PRO A 479 13.86 -20.86 -13.51
N LEU A 480 13.05 -19.80 -13.52
CA LEU A 480 11.91 -19.71 -12.60
C LEU A 480 10.88 -20.83 -12.83
N GLN A 481 10.74 -21.31 -14.06
CA GLN A 481 9.76 -22.33 -14.43
C GLN A 481 10.33 -23.75 -14.47
N PHE A 482 11.56 -23.99 -13.99
CA PHE A 482 12.25 -25.28 -14.14
C PHE A 482 11.36 -26.49 -13.76
N GLY A 483 10.86 -26.55 -12.52
CA GLY A 483 10.03 -27.67 -12.07
C GLY A 483 8.71 -27.84 -12.85
N ARG A 484 8.22 -26.78 -13.52
CA ARG A 484 7.01 -26.82 -14.35
C ARG A 484 7.28 -27.09 -15.83
N TRP A 485 8.54 -27.10 -16.22
CA TRP A 485 8.96 -27.41 -17.57
C TRP A 485 9.37 -28.89 -17.68
N VAL A 486 9.93 -29.44 -16.60
CA VAL A 486 10.20 -30.87 -16.46
C VAL A 486 8.90 -31.67 -16.35
N LEU A 487 7.94 -31.18 -15.55
CA LEU A 487 6.62 -31.76 -15.32
C LEU A 487 5.61 -31.24 -16.34
#